data_AF-A0A352WN10-F1
#
_entry.id   AF-A0A352WN10-F1
#
_cell.length_a   1.000
_cell.length_b   1.000
_cell.length_c   1.000
_cell.angle_alpha   90.00
_cell.angle_beta   90.00
_cell.angle_gamma   90.00
#
_symmetry.space_group_name_H-M   'P 1'
#
loop_
_entity.id
_entity.type
_entity.pdbx_description
1 polymer ?
#
loop_
_entity_poly.entity_id
_entity_poly.type
_entity_poly.pdbx_seq_one_letter_code
_entity_poly.pdbx_strand_id
1 'polypeptide(L)'
;MGFQTRILLSMLLVIVLALAGTMYVAWDFAGDQEEAYNARRLVRKEASVERSLNYTLDRLPDSLGTEDIPNAFSDRICELADIHGMDIALYRPNGQLLTQSTLTDDAGANIQLPVDVLASLDASDERIQGESDSEVVNVYWNVRDRNEAALGIVGVRYEKRALEAGDFKAFWSQLAPLYIVLFLGGAILAAILSNGLVRNLRLIRDRMRELEPGVEQTPIQYDRADAIGELVDEYNALLEQLHAAIQELAKQEREGAWRMMAMQVAHEIKNPLTPIKLGAQQLERAWVDKKDDFDERLRRYTRVVVEQIDILAEISLDFSMLAAVGLETLEEVNWSQTTKEVAALYEQSTPQIEWRMSIADVPVVIDGSKAHLTRALNNLITNAIDAVANEPHPAIAIGLEVSPEGKALLTVEDNGIGIPEDKQ
;
A
#
# COMPACT_ATOMS: atom_id res chain seq x y z
N MET A 1 9.91 3.90 -5.82
CA MET A 1 9.16 2.76 -6.41
C MET A 1 7.89 2.55 -5.61
N GLY A 2 6.73 2.49 -6.26
CA GLY A 2 5.45 2.27 -5.59
C GLY A 2 5.30 0.84 -5.06
N PHE A 3 4.41 0.64 -4.09
CA PHE A 3 4.11 -0.67 -3.51
C PHE A 3 3.69 -1.69 -4.59
N GLN A 4 2.89 -1.26 -5.58
CA GLN A 4 2.52 -2.06 -6.76
C GLN A 4 3.73 -2.54 -7.55
N THR A 5 4.67 -1.64 -7.82
CA THR A 5 5.87 -1.95 -8.61
C THR A 5 6.74 -2.97 -7.88
N ARG A 6 6.78 -2.92 -6.54
CA ARG A 6 7.51 -3.89 -5.72
C ARG A 6 6.86 -5.29 -5.75
N ILE A 7 5.53 -5.37 -5.64
CA ILE A 7 4.81 -6.66 -5.73
C ILE A 7 4.96 -7.29 -7.12
N LEU A 8 4.82 -6.49 -8.17
CA LEU A 8 4.96 -6.99 -9.54
C LEU A 8 6.39 -7.48 -9.78
N LEU A 9 7.41 -6.73 -9.33
CA LEU A 9 8.81 -7.15 -9.43
C LEU A 9 9.09 -8.43 -8.63
N SER A 10 8.51 -8.60 -7.43
CA SER A 10 8.72 -9.81 -6.63
C SER A 10 8.04 -11.04 -7.25
N MET A 11 6.82 -10.91 -7.77
CA MET A 11 6.15 -11.99 -8.50
C MET A 11 6.93 -12.40 -9.75
N LEU A 12 7.42 -11.41 -10.50
CA LEU A 12 8.19 -11.65 -11.72
C LEU A 12 9.55 -12.29 -11.38
N LEU A 13 10.21 -11.89 -10.29
CA LEU A 13 11.43 -12.52 -9.80
C LEU A 13 11.22 -14.00 -9.46
N VAL A 14 10.12 -14.35 -8.78
CA VAL A 14 9.80 -15.75 -8.46
C VAL A 14 9.62 -16.57 -9.73
N ILE A 15 8.92 -16.04 -10.73
CA ILE A 15 8.75 -16.70 -12.04
C ILE A 15 10.12 -16.92 -12.70
N VAL A 16 10.97 -15.89 -12.74
CA VAL A 16 12.31 -16.00 -13.34
C VAL A 16 13.18 -17.04 -12.62
N LEU A 17 13.17 -17.05 -11.28
CA LEU A 17 13.92 -18.04 -10.49
C LEU A 17 13.42 -19.47 -10.72
N ALA A 18 12.10 -19.66 -10.77
CA ALA A 18 11.51 -20.96 -11.07
C ALA A 18 11.91 -21.45 -12.46
N LEU A 19 11.82 -20.57 -13.48
CA LEU A 19 12.21 -20.89 -14.84
C LEU A 19 13.70 -21.19 -14.97
N ALA A 20 14.55 -20.40 -14.31
CA ALA A 20 16.00 -20.63 -14.27
C ALA A 20 16.34 -21.96 -13.59
N GLY A 21 15.66 -22.30 -12.50
CA GLY A 21 15.81 -23.59 -11.82
C GLY A 21 15.45 -24.77 -12.72
N THR A 22 14.31 -24.70 -13.42
CA THR A 22 13.91 -25.76 -14.37
C THR A 22 14.86 -25.84 -15.56
N MET A 23 15.41 -24.71 -16.00
CA MET A 23 16.39 -24.65 -17.08
C MET A 23 17.70 -25.33 -16.68
N TYR A 24 18.15 -25.10 -15.44
CA TYR A 24 19.34 -25.74 -14.87
C TYR A 24 19.15 -27.26 -14.74
N VAL A 25 18.03 -27.72 -14.18
CA VAL A 25 17.75 -29.16 -14.06
C VAL A 25 17.68 -29.84 -15.44
N ALA A 26 17.09 -29.18 -16.44
CA ALA A 26 17.05 -29.71 -17.81
C ALA A 26 18.45 -29.81 -18.44
N TRP A 27 19.34 -28.86 -18.14
CA TRP A 27 20.72 -28.88 -18.60
C TRP A 27 21.54 -29.98 -17.93
N ASP A 28 21.42 -30.11 -16.61
CA ASP A 28 22.07 -31.15 -15.80
C ASP A 28 21.64 -32.55 -16.25
N PHE A 29 20.33 -32.78 -16.40
CA PHE A 29 19.77 -34.04 -16.90
C PHE A 29 20.26 -34.40 -18.30
N ALA A 30 20.48 -33.40 -19.17
CA ALA A 30 21.02 -33.63 -20.51
C ALA A 30 22.48 -34.08 -20.47
N GLY A 31 23.29 -33.54 -19.55
CA GLY A 31 24.67 -33.98 -19.31
C GLY A 31 24.73 -35.43 -18.81
N ASP A 32 23.93 -35.77 -17.81
CA ASP A 32 23.84 -37.14 -17.28
C ASP A 32 23.42 -38.16 -18.36
N GLN A 33 22.48 -37.77 -19.22
CA GLN A 33 22.05 -38.58 -20.37
C GLN A 33 23.18 -38.84 -21.35
N GLU A 34 24.01 -37.83 -21.63
CA GLU A 34 25.14 -37.93 -22.55
C GLU A 34 26.16 -38.97 -22.08
N GLU A 35 26.51 -38.92 -20.81
CA GLU A 35 27.47 -39.83 -20.21
C GLU A 35 26.94 -41.26 -20.16
N ALA A 36 25.68 -41.43 -19.74
CA ALA A 36 25.00 -42.72 -19.76
C ALA A 36 24.86 -43.31 -21.19
N TYR A 37 24.63 -42.47 -22.20
CA TYR A 37 24.56 -42.88 -23.60
C TYR A 37 25.92 -43.36 -24.10
N ASN A 38 26.99 -42.60 -23.85
CA ASN A 38 28.35 -42.96 -24.26
C ASN A 38 28.82 -44.26 -23.58
N ALA A 39 28.53 -44.45 -22.29
CA ALA A 39 28.84 -45.68 -21.57
C ALA A 39 28.14 -46.91 -22.18
N ARG A 40 26.84 -46.83 -22.46
CA ARG A 40 26.09 -47.94 -23.11
C ARG A 40 26.55 -48.21 -24.54
N ARG A 41 26.95 -47.17 -25.27
CA ARG A 41 27.47 -47.29 -26.63
C ARG A 41 28.82 -48.00 -26.64
N LEU A 42 29.70 -47.68 -25.70
CA LEU A 42 30.99 -48.34 -25.51
C LEU A 42 30.82 -49.85 -25.27
N VAL A 43 29.98 -50.26 -24.31
CA VAL A 43 29.71 -51.70 -24.04
C VAL A 43 29.20 -52.46 -25.28
N ARG A 44 28.34 -51.85 -26.10
CA ARG A 44 27.85 -52.47 -27.35
C ARG A 44 28.94 -52.61 -28.41
N LYS A 45 29.84 -51.64 -28.48
CA LYS A 45 30.99 -51.64 -29.38
C LYS A 45 32.00 -52.72 -28.95
N GLU A 46 32.34 -52.79 -27.67
CA GLU A 46 33.17 -53.83 -27.06
C GLU A 46 32.64 -55.23 -27.40
N ALA A 47 31.36 -55.50 -27.08
CA ALA A 47 30.74 -56.80 -27.37
C ALA A 47 30.71 -57.15 -28.87
N SER A 48 30.79 -56.17 -29.76
CA SER A 48 30.84 -56.40 -31.21
C SER A 48 32.26 -56.76 -31.67
N VAL A 49 33.29 -56.11 -31.10
CA VAL A 49 34.69 -56.47 -31.33
C VAL A 49 34.99 -57.85 -30.79
N GLU A 50 34.56 -58.16 -29.56
CA GLU A 50 34.73 -59.47 -28.95
C GLU A 50 34.10 -60.59 -29.81
N ARG A 51 32.85 -60.41 -30.28
CA ARG A 51 32.19 -61.37 -31.18
C ARG A 51 32.95 -61.56 -32.50
N SER A 52 33.49 -60.50 -33.08
CA SER A 52 34.25 -60.58 -34.33
C SER A 52 35.61 -61.26 -34.14
N LEU A 53 36.28 -61.00 -33.02
CA LEU A 53 37.52 -61.66 -32.64
C LEU A 53 37.30 -63.15 -32.41
N ASN A 54 36.31 -63.53 -31.60
CA ASN A 54 35.97 -64.93 -31.34
C ASN A 54 35.61 -65.69 -32.62
N TYR A 55 34.85 -65.07 -33.54
CA TYR A 55 34.54 -65.67 -34.84
C TYR A 55 35.78 -65.91 -35.71
N THR A 56 36.78 -65.02 -35.63
CA THR A 56 38.03 -65.16 -36.37
C THR A 56 38.92 -66.24 -35.74
N LEU A 57 38.97 -66.30 -34.40
CA LEU A 57 39.66 -67.32 -33.63
C LEU A 57 39.09 -68.72 -33.91
N ASP A 58 37.76 -68.87 -33.95
CA ASP A 58 37.08 -70.14 -34.20
C ASP A 58 37.38 -70.80 -35.54
N ARG A 59 37.90 -70.02 -36.50
CA ARG A 59 38.22 -70.45 -37.87
C ARG A 59 39.69 -70.77 -38.08
N LEU A 60 40.54 -70.54 -37.08
CA LEU A 60 41.96 -70.84 -37.14
C LEU A 60 42.21 -72.31 -36.74
N PRO A 61 43.15 -73.03 -37.39
CA PRO A 61 43.51 -74.40 -37.02
C PRO A 61 44.17 -74.50 -35.63
N ASP A 62 43.88 -75.58 -34.88
CA ASP A 62 44.24 -75.82 -33.46
C ASP A 62 45.75 -75.77 -33.11
N SER A 63 46.65 -75.50 -34.05
CA SER A 63 48.11 -75.53 -33.88
C SER A 63 48.80 -74.25 -34.38
N LEU A 64 48.32 -73.08 -33.96
CA LEU A 64 48.98 -71.81 -34.25
C LEU A 64 49.66 -71.28 -32.99
N GLY A 65 50.96 -70.98 -33.11
CA GLY A 65 51.71 -70.28 -32.07
C GLY A 65 51.37 -68.79 -32.06
N THR A 66 51.67 -68.12 -30.95
CA THR A 66 51.49 -66.66 -30.77
C THR A 66 52.20 -65.80 -31.84
N GLU A 67 53.04 -66.40 -32.68
CA GLU A 67 53.78 -65.74 -33.77
C GLU A 67 52.96 -65.54 -35.05
N ASP A 68 51.88 -66.29 -35.28
CA ASP A 68 51.04 -66.18 -36.49
C ASP A 68 49.85 -65.22 -36.33
N ILE A 69 49.57 -64.79 -35.10
CA ILE A 69 48.47 -63.89 -34.73
C ILE A 69 48.54 -62.53 -35.45
N PRO A 70 49.71 -61.86 -35.59
CA PRO A 70 49.78 -60.57 -36.29
C PRO A 70 49.31 -60.65 -37.74
N ASN A 71 49.69 -61.71 -38.47
CA ASN A 71 49.36 -61.85 -39.90
C ASN A 71 47.86 -62.15 -40.14
N ALA A 72 47.21 -62.87 -39.23
CA ALA A 72 45.79 -63.19 -39.35
C ALA A 72 44.86 -62.04 -38.88
N PHE A 73 45.32 -61.23 -37.92
CA PHE A 73 44.49 -60.22 -37.27
C PHE A 73 44.78 -58.78 -37.70
N SER A 74 45.92 -58.46 -38.34
CA SER A 74 46.25 -57.07 -38.70
C SER A 74 45.20 -56.44 -39.62
N ASP A 75 44.85 -57.08 -40.74
CA ASP A 75 43.84 -56.54 -41.68
C ASP A 75 42.45 -56.47 -41.05
N ARG A 76 42.13 -57.44 -40.18
CA ARG A 76 40.81 -57.55 -39.54
C ARG A 76 40.61 -56.54 -38.42
N ILE A 77 41.67 -56.21 -37.68
CA ILE A 77 41.65 -55.20 -36.62
C ILE A 77 41.50 -53.79 -37.23
N CYS A 78 42.16 -53.51 -38.35
CA CYS A 78 41.92 -52.29 -39.12
C CYS A 78 40.47 -52.20 -39.61
N GLU A 79 39.93 -53.28 -40.21
CA GLU A 79 38.53 -53.32 -40.66
C GLU A 79 37.53 -53.08 -39.50
N LEU A 80 37.78 -53.68 -38.34
CA LEU A 80 36.94 -53.49 -37.15
C LEU A 80 37.02 -52.08 -36.57
N ALA A 81 38.21 -51.50 -36.58
CA ALA A 81 38.42 -50.12 -36.15
C ALA A 81 37.69 -49.13 -37.05
N ASP A 82 37.74 -49.34 -38.37
CA ASP A 82 37.03 -48.51 -39.36
C ASP A 82 35.50 -48.66 -39.25
N ILE A 83 35.00 -49.90 -39.16
CA ILE A 83 33.55 -50.18 -39.05
C ILE A 83 32.96 -49.57 -37.79
N HIS A 84 33.68 -49.68 -36.67
CA HIS A 84 33.16 -49.24 -35.39
C HIS A 84 33.63 -47.85 -34.98
N GLY A 85 34.54 -47.21 -35.71
CA GLY A 85 35.11 -45.90 -35.38
C GLY A 85 35.69 -45.90 -33.96
N MET A 86 36.67 -46.76 -33.72
CA MET A 86 37.45 -46.84 -32.48
C MET A 86 38.81 -47.45 -32.76
N ASP A 87 39.84 -47.01 -32.05
CA ASP A 87 41.16 -47.60 -32.19
C ASP A 87 41.26 -48.89 -31.38
N ILE A 88 41.84 -49.92 -31.97
CA ILE A 88 41.97 -51.25 -31.38
C ILE A 88 43.44 -51.66 -31.44
N ALA A 89 43.97 -52.09 -30.31
CA ALA A 89 45.31 -52.67 -30.17
C ALA A 89 45.22 -54.07 -29.56
N LEU A 90 46.08 -54.96 -30.03
CA LEU A 90 46.22 -56.32 -29.53
C LEU A 90 47.62 -56.49 -28.94
N TYR A 91 47.72 -57.05 -27.74
CA TYR A 91 48.97 -57.32 -27.03
C TYR A 91 49.12 -58.81 -26.78
N ARG A 92 50.36 -59.26 -26.66
CA ARG A 92 50.72 -60.56 -26.11
C ARG A 92 50.33 -60.63 -24.64
N PRO A 93 50.18 -61.84 -24.07
CA PRO A 93 49.98 -62.03 -22.62
C PRO A 93 51.08 -61.41 -21.75
N ASN A 94 52.27 -61.15 -22.30
CA ASN A 94 53.38 -60.48 -21.60
C ASN A 94 53.36 -58.94 -21.73
N GLY A 95 52.30 -58.35 -22.29
CA GLY A 95 52.13 -56.91 -22.48
C GLY A 95 52.82 -56.31 -23.70
N GLN A 96 53.49 -57.11 -24.55
CA GLN A 96 54.11 -56.63 -25.79
C GLN A 96 53.06 -56.44 -26.89
N LEU A 97 53.05 -55.27 -27.55
CA LEU A 97 52.12 -54.99 -28.66
C LEU A 97 52.33 -55.98 -29.83
N LEU A 98 51.25 -56.61 -30.28
CA LEU A 98 51.21 -57.48 -31.46
C LEU A 98 50.86 -56.70 -32.72
N THR A 99 49.75 -55.96 -32.67
CA THR A 99 49.25 -55.16 -33.79
C THR A 99 48.29 -54.08 -33.29
N GLN A 100 48.09 -53.03 -34.07
CA GLN A 100 47.17 -51.93 -33.79
C GLN A 100 46.53 -51.42 -35.07
N SER A 101 45.32 -50.87 -34.97
CA SER A 101 44.55 -50.39 -36.11
C SER A 101 45.10 -49.12 -36.76
N THR A 102 45.82 -48.27 -36.02
CA THR A 102 46.29 -46.97 -36.51
C THR A 102 47.74 -47.07 -37.03
N LEU A 103 47.90 -46.95 -38.36
CA LEU A 103 49.19 -46.85 -39.04
C LEU A 103 49.52 -45.36 -39.30
N THR A 104 50.47 -44.83 -38.53
CA THR A 104 51.26 -43.59 -38.71
C THR A 104 50.68 -42.20 -38.33
N ASP A 105 51.50 -41.51 -37.52
CA ASP A 105 51.80 -40.06 -37.46
C ASP A 105 50.65 -39.05 -37.56
N ASP A 106 50.02 -38.75 -36.43
CA ASP A 106 50.06 -37.41 -35.85
C ASP A 106 49.60 -37.48 -34.38
N ALA A 107 50.39 -36.89 -33.48
CA ALA A 107 50.12 -36.70 -32.06
C ALA A 107 49.66 -37.95 -31.25
N GLY A 108 50.65 -38.75 -30.85
CA GLY A 108 50.76 -39.27 -29.49
C GLY A 108 49.52 -39.88 -28.85
N ALA A 109 49.26 -41.14 -29.15
CA ALA A 109 48.94 -42.15 -28.14
C ALA A 109 49.00 -43.52 -28.83
N ASN A 110 50.19 -44.13 -28.88
CA ASN A 110 50.19 -45.60 -28.83
C ASN A 110 49.25 -45.96 -27.69
N ILE A 111 48.31 -46.89 -27.91
CA ILE A 111 47.61 -47.49 -26.79
C ILE A 111 48.75 -48.15 -25.99
N GLN A 112 49.20 -47.50 -24.92
CA GLN A 112 50.23 -48.01 -24.04
C GLN A 112 49.49 -48.79 -22.99
N LEU A 113 49.84 -50.06 -22.81
CA LEU A 113 49.26 -50.86 -21.73
C LEU A 113 49.97 -50.42 -20.43
N PRO A 114 49.30 -49.66 -19.54
CA PRO A 114 49.94 -49.21 -18.32
C PRO A 114 50.27 -50.43 -17.45
N VAL A 115 51.41 -50.38 -16.75
CA VAL A 115 51.88 -51.50 -15.91
C VAL A 115 50.84 -51.88 -14.85
N ASP A 116 50.06 -50.90 -14.38
CA ASP A 116 48.98 -51.07 -13.41
C ASP A 116 47.78 -51.85 -13.97
N VAL A 117 47.51 -51.74 -15.27
CA VAL A 117 46.42 -52.44 -15.97
C VAL A 117 46.83 -53.89 -16.25
N LEU A 118 48.10 -54.13 -16.62
CA LEU A 118 48.62 -55.49 -16.79
C LEU A 118 48.54 -56.28 -15.46
N ALA A 119 48.97 -55.67 -14.35
CA ALA A 119 48.95 -56.30 -13.04
C ALA A 119 47.53 -56.60 -12.52
N SER A 120 46.54 -55.80 -12.94
CA SER A 120 45.14 -55.99 -12.53
C SER A 120 44.39 -56.98 -13.44
N LEU A 121 44.74 -57.06 -14.73
CA LEU A 121 44.24 -58.08 -15.66
C LEU A 121 44.78 -59.49 -15.34
N ASP A 122 45.95 -59.59 -14.73
CA ASP A 122 46.50 -60.86 -14.21
C ASP A 122 45.80 -61.31 -12.91
N ALA A 123 45.22 -60.37 -12.15
CA ALA A 123 44.60 -60.62 -10.85
C ALA A 123 43.07 -60.84 -10.92
N SER A 124 42.41 -60.34 -11.95
CA SER A 124 40.96 -60.47 -12.16
C SER A 124 40.65 -60.69 -13.64
N ASP A 125 39.69 -61.56 -13.93
CA ASP A 125 39.24 -61.88 -15.30
C ASP A 125 38.27 -60.84 -15.88
N GLU A 126 38.06 -59.74 -15.18
CA GLU A 126 37.09 -58.72 -15.53
C GLU A 126 37.69 -57.59 -16.40
N ARG A 127 36.82 -56.96 -17.20
CA ARG A 127 37.11 -55.75 -17.99
C ARG A 127 37.71 -54.65 -17.09
N ILE A 128 38.82 -54.06 -17.54
CA ILE A 128 39.49 -52.96 -16.82
C ILE A 128 39.42 -51.68 -17.63
N GLN A 129 38.92 -50.62 -17.00
CA GLN A 129 38.96 -49.28 -17.56
C GLN A 129 40.30 -48.64 -17.18
N GLY A 130 41.09 -48.27 -18.20
CA GLY A 130 42.37 -47.58 -18.01
C GLY A 130 42.19 -46.08 -17.79
N GLU A 131 43.28 -45.32 -17.94
CA GLU A 131 43.25 -43.86 -17.83
C GLU A 131 42.25 -43.28 -18.84
N SER A 132 41.27 -42.55 -18.32
CA SER A 132 40.21 -41.91 -19.08
C SER A 132 40.40 -40.40 -18.99
N ASP A 133 40.54 -39.76 -20.13
CA ASP A 133 40.46 -38.30 -20.25
C ASP A 133 38.98 -37.88 -20.43
N SER A 134 38.72 -36.58 -20.39
CA SER A 134 37.44 -35.94 -20.67
C SER A 134 36.84 -36.39 -22.01
N GLU A 135 37.68 -36.56 -23.05
CA GLU A 135 37.25 -36.91 -24.41
C GLU A 135 37.46 -38.38 -24.79
N VAL A 136 38.32 -39.12 -24.08
CA VAL A 136 38.73 -40.47 -24.50
C VAL A 136 38.67 -41.47 -23.34
N VAL A 137 38.12 -42.65 -23.62
CA VAL A 137 38.05 -43.78 -22.69
C VAL A 137 38.87 -44.94 -23.24
N ASN A 138 39.84 -45.42 -22.47
CA ASN A 138 40.61 -46.63 -22.79
C ASN A 138 40.07 -47.82 -21.98
N VAL A 139 39.82 -48.95 -22.65
CA VAL A 139 39.33 -50.18 -22.01
C VAL A 139 40.16 -51.36 -22.46
N TYR A 140 40.47 -52.27 -21.54
CA TYR A 140 41.28 -53.46 -21.77
C TYR A 140 40.60 -54.72 -21.25
N TRP A 141 40.72 -55.82 -21.99
CA TRP A 141 40.24 -57.14 -21.57
C TRP A 141 41.09 -58.28 -22.14
N ASN A 142 41.07 -59.44 -21.47
CA ASN A 142 41.77 -60.64 -21.90
C ASN A 142 40.97 -61.42 -22.94
N VAL A 143 41.64 -61.88 -23.99
CA VAL A 143 41.08 -62.78 -25.02
C VAL A 143 41.65 -64.18 -24.81
N ARG A 144 40.77 -65.18 -24.78
CA ARG A 144 41.11 -66.57 -24.49
C ARG A 144 40.72 -67.49 -25.65
N ASP A 145 41.43 -68.60 -25.77
CA ASP A 145 41.11 -69.69 -26.70
C ASP A 145 39.99 -70.60 -26.16
N ARG A 146 39.52 -71.56 -26.97
CA ARG A 146 38.55 -72.62 -26.60
C ARG A 146 38.98 -73.45 -25.38
N ASN A 147 40.28 -73.48 -25.08
CA ASN A 147 40.86 -74.18 -23.92
C ASN A 147 41.13 -73.24 -22.71
N GLU A 148 40.52 -72.04 -22.70
CA GLU A 148 40.71 -70.98 -21.69
C GLU A 148 42.15 -70.43 -21.56
N ALA A 149 43.06 -70.80 -22.46
CA ALA A 149 44.40 -70.24 -22.49
C ALA A 149 44.38 -68.78 -22.96
N ALA A 150 45.07 -67.89 -22.23
CA ALA A 150 45.19 -66.47 -22.59
C ALA A 150 45.99 -66.31 -23.91
N LEU A 151 45.31 -65.88 -24.98
CA LEU A 151 45.91 -65.68 -26.30
C LEU A 151 46.52 -64.27 -26.43
N GLY A 152 45.93 -63.29 -25.76
CA GLY A 152 46.38 -61.90 -25.80
C GLY A 152 45.40 -60.96 -25.09
N ILE A 153 45.78 -59.68 -25.01
CA ILE A 153 45.00 -58.61 -24.40
C ILE A 153 44.51 -57.70 -25.51
N VAL A 154 43.25 -57.32 -25.51
CA VAL A 154 42.71 -56.31 -26.42
C VAL A 154 42.56 -55.00 -25.66
N GLY A 155 43.14 -53.93 -26.20
CA GLY A 155 42.92 -52.56 -25.76
C GLY A 155 42.11 -51.81 -26.80
N VAL A 156 41.05 -51.15 -26.38
CA VAL A 156 40.25 -50.27 -27.22
C VAL A 156 40.30 -48.86 -26.68
N ARG A 157 40.57 -47.91 -27.57
CA ARG A 157 40.50 -46.48 -27.32
C ARG A 157 39.25 -45.93 -28.00
N TYR A 158 38.30 -45.49 -27.19
CA TYR A 158 37.02 -44.95 -27.63
C TYR A 158 36.96 -43.44 -27.34
N GLU A 159 36.83 -42.65 -28.39
CA GLU A 159 36.52 -41.23 -28.27
C GLU A 159 35.03 -41.07 -27.92
N LYS A 160 34.76 -40.39 -26.81
CA LYS A 160 33.41 -40.02 -26.42
C LYS A 160 32.85 -39.13 -27.51
N ARG A 161 31.67 -39.48 -28.02
CA ARG A 161 30.97 -38.58 -28.94
C ARG A 161 30.28 -37.55 -28.09
N ALA A 162 30.72 -36.30 -28.18
CA ALA A 162 29.89 -35.19 -27.74
C ALA A 162 28.57 -35.29 -28.50
N LEU A 163 27.44 -35.29 -27.79
CA LEU A 163 26.14 -35.07 -28.42
C LEU A 163 26.30 -33.84 -29.33
N GLU A 164 26.02 -34.00 -30.63
CA GLU A 164 26.31 -32.93 -31.59
C GLU A 164 25.70 -31.63 -31.06
N ALA A 165 26.44 -30.53 -31.10
CA ALA A 165 25.91 -29.23 -30.68
C ALA A 165 24.57 -28.88 -31.38
N GLY A 166 24.28 -29.54 -32.50
CA GLY A 166 22.99 -29.55 -33.19
C GLY A 166 21.82 -30.16 -32.40
N ASP A 167 22.01 -31.24 -31.64
CA ASP A 167 20.98 -31.88 -30.82
C ASP A 167 20.62 -31.02 -29.61
N PHE A 168 21.62 -30.38 -28.99
CA PHE A 168 21.38 -29.39 -27.93
C PHE A 168 20.63 -28.16 -28.47
N LYS A 169 21.03 -27.64 -29.63
CA LYS A 169 20.34 -26.51 -30.27
C LYS A 169 18.90 -26.88 -30.65
N ALA A 170 18.67 -28.09 -31.17
CA ALA A 170 17.36 -28.61 -31.49
C ALA A 170 16.47 -28.72 -30.23
N PHE A 171 16.99 -29.30 -29.16
CA PHE A 171 16.30 -29.42 -27.87
C PHE A 171 15.90 -28.06 -27.30
N TRP A 172 16.84 -27.11 -27.23
CA TRP A 172 16.56 -25.77 -26.72
C TRP A 172 15.62 -24.97 -27.63
N SER A 173 15.69 -25.14 -28.95
CA SER A 173 14.77 -24.48 -29.88
C SER A 173 13.32 -24.94 -29.73
N GLN A 174 13.08 -26.16 -29.24
CA GLN A 174 11.74 -26.67 -28.94
C GLN A 174 11.21 -26.19 -27.57
N LEU A 175 12.09 -26.06 -26.57
CA LEU A 175 11.71 -25.62 -25.23
C LEU A 175 11.59 -24.10 -25.09
N ALA A 176 12.45 -23.33 -25.76
CA ALA A 176 12.46 -21.86 -25.69
C ALA A 176 11.08 -21.22 -25.93
N PRO A 177 10.30 -21.57 -26.98
CA PRO A 177 8.98 -20.98 -27.18
C PRO A 177 8.01 -21.29 -26.04
N LEU A 178 8.07 -22.49 -25.46
CA LEU A 178 7.24 -22.86 -24.30
C LEU A 178 7.56 -21.99 -23.08
N TYR A 179 8.84 -21.78 -22.79
CA TYR A 179 9.28 -20.92 -21.69
C TYR A 179 8.88 -19.46 -21.89
N ILE A 180 8.97 -18.95 -23.12
CA ILE A 180 8.51 -17.59 -23.46
C ILE A 180 7.00 -17.45 -23.20
N VAL A 181 6.20 -18.41 -23.64
CA VAL A 181 4.75 -18.42 -23.40
C VAL A 181 4.43 -18.46 -21.91
N LEU A 182 5.12 -19.32 -21.14
CA LEU A 182 4.92 -19.42 -19.69
C LEU A 182 5.28 -18.11 -18.99
N PHE A 183 6.39 -17.48 -19.39
CA PHE A 183 6.83 -16.21 -18.84
C PHE A 183 5.84 -15.08 -19.15
N LEU A 184 5.40 -14.96 -20.41
CA LEU A 184 4.42 -13.95 -20.81
C LEU A 184 3.07 -14.16 -20.11
N GLY A 185 2.59 -15.40 -20.02
CA GLY A 185 1.35 -15.74 -19.31
C GLY A 185 1.44 -15.40 -17.82
N GLY A 186 2.55 -15.77 -17.18
CA GLY A 186 2.81 -15.43 -15.77
C GLY A 186 2.90 -13.93 -15.53
N ALA A 187 3.58 -13.19 -16.42
CA ALA A 187 3.68 -11.73 -16.35
C ALA A 187 2.31 -11.04 -16.52
N ILE A 188 1.48 -11.51 -17.45
CA ILE A 188 0.11 -11.01 -17.62
C ILE A 188 -0.73 -11.27 -16.37
N LEU A 189 -0.68 -12.50 -15.83
CA LEU A 189 -1.42 -12.86 -14.61
C LEU A 189 -0.96 -12.01 -13.41
N ALA A 190 0.36 -11.82 -13.25
CA ALA A 190 0.93 -10.95 -12.21
C ALA A 190 0.46 -9.50 -12.35
N ALA A 191 0.38 -8.98 -13.58
CA ALA A 191 -0.12 -7.64 -13.85
C ALA A 191 -1.62 -7.50 -13.50
N ILE A 192 -2.44 -8.49 -13.85
CA ILE A 192 -3.88 -8.51 -13.52
C ILE A 192 -4.08 -8.54 -12.00
N LEU A 193 -3.40 -9.43 -11.29
CA LEU A 193 -3.48 -9.53 -9.83
C LEU A 193 -2.99 -8.25 -9.14
N SER A 194 -1.87 -7.69 -9.59
CA SER A 194 -1.31 -6.43 -9.06
C SER A 194 -2.26 -5.25 -9.27
N ASN A 195 -2.88 -5.13 -10.45
CA ASN A 195 -3.82 -4.02 -10.72
C ASN A 195 -5.16 -4.20 -10.02
N GLY A 196 -5.69 -5.42 -9.91
CA GLY A 196 -6.98 -5.69 -9.27
C GLY A 196 -6.95 -5.42 -7.76
N LEU A 197 -5.95 -5.99 -7.07
CA LEU A 197 -5.89 -5.94 -5.60
C LEU A 197 -5.52 -4.54 -5.11
N VAL A 198 -4.54 -3.89 -5.75
CA VAL A 198 -4.01 -2.62 -5.24
C VAL A 198 -4.84 -1.41 -5.66
N ARG A 199 -5.63 -1.49 -6.75
CA ARG A 199 -6.55 -0.42 -7.11
C ARG A 199 -7.68 -0.28 -6.08
N ASN A 200 -8.24 -1.40 -5.61
CA ASN A 200 -9.31 -1.38 -4.61
C ASN A 200 -8.82 -0.81 -3.26
N LEU A 201 -7.58 -1.13 -2.87
CA LEU A 201 -6.96 -0.55 -1.66
C LEU A 201 -6.69 0.95 -1.76
N ARG A 202 -6.42 1.48 -2.96
CA ARG A 202 -6.26 2.93 -3.17
C ARG A 202 -7.57 3.68 -2.97
N LEU A 203 -8.70 3.12 -3.43
CA LEU A 203 -10.02 3.72 -3.22
C LEU A 203 -10.30 3.95 -1.72
N ILE A 204 -10.05 2.94 -0.89
CA ILE A 204 -10.24 3.03 0.56
C ILE A 204 -9.25 4.03 1.18
N ARG A 205 -7.97 3.99 0.78
CA ARG A 205 -6.96 4.93 1.26
C ARG A 205 -7.31 6.39 0.93
N ASP A 206 -7.78 6.66 -0.28
CA ASP A 206 -8.07 8.02 -0.73
C ASP A 206 -9.34 8.54 -0.02
N ARG A 207 -10.36 7.69 0.15
CA ARG A 207 -11.54 8.00 1.00
C ARG A 207 -11.18 8.24 2.47
N MET A 208 -10.24 7.47 3.05
CA MET A 208 -9.74 7.72 4.40
C MET A 208 -8.97 9.05 4.52
N ARG A 209 -8.34 9.51 3.44
CA ARG A 209 -7.66 10.82 3.42
C ARG A 209 -8.61 11.99 3.30
N GLU A 210 -9.83 11.77 2.82
CA GLU A 210 -10.90 12.76 2.70
C GLU A 210 -11.74 12.89 3.99
N LEU A 211 -11.28 12.34 5.13
CA LEU A 211 -11.80 12.72 6.46
C LEU A 211 -11.31 14.13 6.85
N GLU A 212 -11.59 15.11 6.00
CA GLU A 212 -11.47 16.52 6.33
C GLU A 212 -12.74 16.98 7.09
N PRO A 213 -12.59 17.80 8.14
CA PRO A 213 -13.73 18.37 8.86
C PRO A 213 -14.62 19.18 7.90
N GLY A 214 -15.90 18.79 7.77
CA GLY A 214 -16.90 19.56 7.01
C GLY A 214 -17.39 18.91 5.70
N VAL A 215 -16.82 17.78 5.28
CA VAL A 215 -17.34 17.01 4.13
C VAL A 215 -18.32 15.94 4.62
N GLU A 216 -19.49 15.83 3.97
CA GLU A 216 -20.50 14.83 4.28
C GLU A 216 -19.97 13.42 4.02
N GLN A 217 -19.76 12.67 5.10
CA GLN A 217 -19.11 11.37 5.06
C GLN A 217 -20.13 10.31 4.63
N THR A 218 -20.00 9.81 3.40
CA THR A 218 -20.91 8.78 2.86
C THR A 218 -20.32 7.38 3.06
N PRO A 219 -21.13 6.40 3.51
CA PRO A 219 -20.70 5.00 3.61
C PRO A 219 -20.16 4.48 2.28
N ILE A 220 -19.11 3.66 2.34
CA ILE A 220 -18.58 3.01 1.14
C ILE A 220 -19.49 1.83 0.81
N GLN A 221 -20.11 1.84 -0.36
CA GLN A 221 -20.84 0.69 -0.90
C GLN A 221 -19.88 -0.22 -1.65
N TYR A 222 -19.78 -1.47 -1.21
CA TYR A 222 -18.91 -2.47 -1.82
C TYR A 222 -19.62 -3.83 -1.90
N ASP A 223 -20.05 -4.21 -3.10
CA ASP A 223 -20.93 -5.37 -3.31
C ASP A 223 -20.22 -6.74 -3.36
N ARG A 224 -18.95 -6.84 -2.93
CA ARG A 224 -18.21 -8.11 -2.94
C ARG A 224 -17.89 -8.58 -1.53
N ALA A 225 -18.28 -9.82 -1.23
CA ALA A 225 -17.92 -10.54 -0.02
C ALA A 225 -16.50 -11.14 -0.13
N ASP A 226 -15.50 -10.27 -0.25
CA ASP A 226 -14.08 -10.64 -0.15
C ASP A 226 -13.41 -9.91 1.02
N ALA A 227 -12.11 -10.12 1.25
CA ALA A 227 -11.37 -9.48 2.34
C ALA A 227 -11.39 -7.94 2.29
N ILE A 228 -11.72 -7.34 1.13
CA ILE A 228 -11.92 -5.89 1.01
C ILE A 228 -13.31 -5.51 1.50
N GLY A 229 -14.33 -6.34 1.25
CA GLY A 229 -15.67 -6.17 1.82
C GLY A 229 -15.65 -6.16 3.35
N GLU A 230 -14.95 -7.09 3.98
CA GLU A 230 -14.79 -7.11 5.44
C GLU A 230 -14.16 -5.81 5.98
N LEU A 231 -13.14 -5.29 5.28
CA LEU A 231 -12.50 -4.03 5.65
C LEU A 231 -13.42 -2.82 5.45
N VAL A 232 -14.27 -2.84 4.41
CA VAL A 232 -15.27 -1.80 4.16
C VAL A 232 -16.35 -1.81 5.24
N ASP A 233 -16.80 -2.99 5.67
CA ASP A 233 -17.77 -3.13 6.76
C ASP A 233 -17.22 -2.58 8.07
N GLU A 234 -15.96 -2.90 8.39
CA GLU A 234 -15.30 -2.39 9.60
C GLU A 234 -15.05 -0.88 9.54
N TYR A 235 -14.70 -0.35 8.36
CA TYR A 235 -14.63 1.09 8.13
C TYR A 235 -16.00 1.77 8.33
N ASN A 236 -17.08 1.21 7.76
CA ASN A 236 -18.42 1.76 7.88
C ASN A 236 -18.90 1.73 9.35
N ALA A 237 -18.58 0.67 10.09
CA ALA A 237 -18.88 0.59 11.52
C ALA A 237 -18.14 1.66 12.34
N LEU A 238 -16.85 1.90 12.05
CA LEU A 238 -16.10 2.99 12.68
C LEU A 238 -16.66 4.37 12.34
N LEU A 239 -17.12 4.56 11.10
CA LEU A 239 -17.72 5.81 10.64
C LEU A 239 -19.03 6.11 11.38
N GLU A 240 -19.86 5.09 11.62
CA GLU A 240 -21.08 5.21 12.42
C GLU A 240 -20.77 5.54 13.88
N GLN A 241 -19.77 4.87 14.47
CA GLN A 241 -19.32 5.17 15.85
C GLN A 241 -18.78 6.61 15.98
N LEU A 242 -18.02 7.07 14.99
CA LEU A 242 -17.50 8.44 14.97
C LEU A 242 -18.64 9.47 14.90
N HIS A 243 -19.63 9.27 14.03
CA HIS A 243 -20.79 10.15 13.96
C HIS A 243 -21.57 10.20 15.28
N ALA A 244 -21.81 9.04 15.89
CA ALA A 244 -22.47 8.97 17.19
C ALA A 244 -21.67 9.73 18.28
N ALA A 245 -20.34 9.58 18.29
CA ALA A 245 -19.47 10.26 19.24
C ALA A 245 -19.47 11.79 19.06
N ILE A 246 -19.45 12.28 17.81
CA ILE A 246 -19.53 13.72 17.52
C ILE A 246 -20.87 14.30 17.98
N GLN A 247 -21.98 13.60 17.70
CA GLN A 247 -23.31 14.06 18.12
C GLN A 247 -23.43 14.10 19.65
N GLU A 248 -22.92 13.08 20.34
CA GLU A 248 -22.92 13.03 21.80
C GLU A 248 -22.04 14.13 22.41
N LEU A 249 -20.86 14.37 21.84
CA LEU A 249 -19.98 15.47 22.28
C LEU A 249 -20.66 16.83 22.10
N ALA A 250 -21.23 17.09 20.92
CA ALA A 250 -21.95 18.34 20.65
C ALA A 250 -23.15 18.55 21.61
N LYS A 251 -23.85 17.45 21.95
CA LYS A 251 -24.92 17.48 22.95
C LYS A 251 -24.37 17.82 24.34
N GLN A 252 -23.27 17.20 24.76
CA GLN A 252 -22.65 17.47 26.06
C GLN A 252 -22.12 18.90 26.17
N GLU A 253 -21.51 19.43 25.11
CA GLU A 253 -21.09 20.84 25.05
C GLU A 253 -22.29 21.78 25.18
N ARG A 254 -23.38 21.52 24.46
CA ARG A 254 -24.64 22.28 24.58
C ARG A 254 -25.22 22.22 25.99
N GLU A 255 -25.29 21.04 26.59
CA GLU A 255 -25.78 20.88 27.97
C GLU A 255 -24.88 21.59 28.99
N GLY A 256 -23.56 21.56 28.78
CA GLY A 256 -22.58 22.26 29.62
C GLY A 256 -22.75 23.77 29.53
N ALA A 257 -22.80 24.31 28.31
CA ALA A 257 -23.07 25.73 28.06
C ALA A 257 -24.41 26.16 28.66
N TRP A 258 -25.46 25.35 28.48
CA TRP A 258 -26.79 25.59 29.05
C TRP A 258 -26.76 25.64 30.57
N ARG A 259 -26.05 24.72 31.24
CA ARG A 259 -25.89 24.75 32.71
C ARG A 259 -25.18 26.01 33.19
N MET A 260 -24.11 26.43 32.51
CA MET A 260 -23.39 27.66 32.87
C MET A 260 -24.30 28.89 32.71
N MET A 261 -25.00 28.99 31.57
CA MET A 261 -25.96 30.07 31.32
C MET A 261 -27.08 30.09 32.37
N ALA A 262 -27.67 28.94 32.70
CA ALA A 262 -28.72 28.86 33.71
C ALA A 262 -28.24 29.32 35.10
N MET A 263 -26.99 29.01 35.47
CA MET A 263 -26.39 29.52 36.72
C MET A 263 -26.21 31.04 36.69
N GLN A 264 -25.78 31.59 35.55
CA GLN A 264 -25.64 33.04 35.40
C GLN A 264 -26.99 33.75 35.47
N VAL A 265 -28.01 33.24 34.78
CA VAL A 265 -29.38 33.78 34.82
C VAL A 265 -29.95 33.74 36.25
N ALA A 266 -29.74 32.64 36.97
CA ALA A 266 -30.15 32.56 38.37
C ALA A 266 -29.46 33.63 39.25
N HIS A 267 -28.18 33.91 38.99
CA HIS A 267 -27.46 34.98 39.67
C HIS A 267 -28.00 36.37 39.30
N GLU A 268 -28.21 36.62 38.01
CA GLU A 268 -28.74 37.88 37.49
C GLU A 268 -30.17 38.14 37.92
N ILE A 269 -31.02 37.12 38.11
CA ILE A 269 -32.36 37.25 38.70
C ILE A 269 -32.30 37.54 40.20
N LYS A 270 -31.33 36.96 40.92
CA LYS A 270 -31.18 37.18 42.37
C LYS A 270 -30.79 38.63 42.70
N ASN A 271 -30.03 39.26 41.81
CA ASN A 271 -29.56 40.65 41.96
C ASN A 271 -30.71 41.66 42.10
N PRO A 272 -31.70 41.77 41.20
CA PRO A 272 -32.84 42.70 41.32
C PRO A 272 -33.84 42.29 42.41
N LEU A 273 -34.02 40.99 42.67
CA LEU A 273 -34.93 40.52 43.72
C LEU A 273 -34.48 40.92 45.13
N THR A 274 -33.17 41.03 45.37
CA THR A 274 -32.64 41.32 46.71
C THR A 274 -32.95 42.76 47.17
N PRO A 275 -32.69 43.82 46.39
CA PRO A 275 -33.11 45.19 46.68
C PRO A 275 -34.62 45.35 46.78
N ILE A 276 -35.41 44.66 45.94
CA ILE A 276 -36.89 44.67 46.05
C ILE A 276 -37.31 44.18 47.43
N LYS A 277 -36.80 43.01 47.86
CA LYS A 277 -37.13 42.44 49.17
C LYS A 277 -36.69 43.34 50.32
N LEU A 278 -35.46 43.85 50.28
CA LEU A 278 -34.93 44.72 51.34
C LEU A 278 -35.67 46.06 51.40
N GLY A 279 -36.01 46.64 50.24
CA GLY A 279 -36.80 47.85 50.12
C GLY A 279 -38.19 47.67 50.71
N ALA A 280 -38.87 46.55 50.42
CA ALA A 280 -40.16 46.22 51.00
C ALA A 280 -40.10 46.15 52.54
N GLN A 281 -39.08 45.46 53.08
CA GLN A 281 -38.87 45.35 54.52
C GLN A 281 -38.56 46.70 55.19
N GLN A 282 -37.79 47.56 54.52
CA GLN A 282 -37.50 48.91 55.02
C GLN A 282 -38.74 49.80 54.99
N LEU A 283 -39.57 49.68 53.95
CA LEU A 283 -40.81 50.44 53.82
C LEU A 283 -41.84 50.02 54.88
N GLU A 284 -41.97 48.71 55.14
CA GLU A 284 -42.82 48.18 56.20
C GLU A 284 -42.40 48.73 57.58
N ARG A 285 -41.09 48.72 57.89
CA ARG A 285 -40.60 49.31 59.15
C ARG A 285 -40.88 50.81 59.24
N ALA A 286 -40.65 51.56 58.16
CA ALA A 286 -40.90 53.00 58.15
C ALA A 286 -42.39 53.34 58.38
N TRP A 287 -43.29 52.50 57.88
CA TRP A 287 -44.73 52.61 58.14
C TRP A 287 -45.07 52.33 59.61
N VAL A 288 -44.54 51.23 60.18
CA VAL A 288 -44.77 50.86 61.58
C VAL A 288 -44.23 51.93 62.55
N ASP A 289 -43.04 52.45 62.27
CA ASP A 289 -42.37 53.48 63.07
C ASP A 289 -42.94 54.89 62.87
N LYS A 290 -43.93 55.06 61.98
CA LYS A 290 -44.56 56.35 61.62
C LYS A 290 -43.53 57.44 61.29
N LYS A 291 -42.53 57.10 60.48
CA LYS A 291 -41.50 58.03 60.04
C LYS A 291 -42.12 59.18 59.23
N ASP A 292 -41.69 60.41 59.51
CA ASP A 292 -42.17 61.61 58.80
C ASP A 292 -41.81 61.63 57.29
N ASP A 293 -40.82 60.83 56.86
CA ASP A 293 -40.35 60.71 55.48
C ASP A 293 -40.97 59.53 54.68
N PHE A 294 -42.04 58.92 55.20
CA PHE A 294 -42.65 57.73 54.59
C PHE A 294 -43.08 57.92 53.12
N ASP A 295 -43.77 59.01 52.78
CA ASP A 295 -44.27 59.25 51.41
C ASP A 295 -43.14 59.40 50.38
N GLU A 296 -41.98 59.90 50.80
CA GLU A 296 -40.80 59.99 49.94
C GLU A 296 -40.17 58.60 49.75
N ARG A 297 -40.05 57.81 50.83
CA ARG A 297 -39.57 56.43 50.79
C ARG A 297 -40.44 55.54 49.90
N LEU A 298 -41.77 55.68 49.98
CA LEU A 298 -42.73 54.95 49.15
C LEU A 298 -42.50 55.26 47.66
N ARG A 299 -42.44 56.55 47.29
CA ARG A 299 -42.20 56.95 45.90
C ARG A 299 -40.86 56.44 45.36
N ARG A 300 -39.80 56.50 46.17
CA ARG A 300 -38.47 55.99 45.80
C ARG A 300 -38.49 54.48 45.62
N TYR A 301 -39.10 53.75 46.55
CA TYR A 301 -39.22 52.29 46.48
C TYR A 301 -40.01 51.86 45.25
N THR A 302 -41.17 52.45 44.97
CA THR A 302 -41.97 52.10 43.79
C THR A 302 -41.19 52.30 42.49
N ARG A 303 -40.40 53.39 42.38
CA ARG A 303 -39.53 53.62 41.21
C ARG A 303 -38.49 52.51 41.05
N VAL A 304 -37.77 52.19 42.13
CA VAL A 304 -36.76 51.12 42.13
C VAL A 304 -37.39 49.77 41.78
N VAL A 305 -38.57 49.45 42.30
CA VAL A 305 -39.26 48.18 41.99
C VAL A 305 -39.60 48.08 40.50
N VAL A 306 -40.13 49.14 39.90
CA VAL A 306 -40.45 49.14 38.46
C VAL A 306 -39.18 48.92 37.64
N GLU A 307 -38.12 49.66 37.93
CA GLU A 307 -36.81 49.51 37.26
C GLU A 307 -36.24 48.09 37.41
N GLN A 308 -36.32 47.49 38.60
CA GLN A 308 -35.87 46.12 38.82
C GLN A 308 -36.75 45.06 38.14
N ILE A 309 -38.05 45.33 37.95
CA ILE A 309 -38.95 44.45 37.19
C ILE A 309 -38.63 44.52 35.70
N ASP A 310 -38.31 45.70 35.17
CA ASP A 310 -37.92 45.87 33.78
C ASP A 310 -36.61 45.11 33.49
N ILE A 311 -35.62 45.17 34.39
CA ILE A 311 -34.39 44.36 34.32
C ILE A 311 -34.70 42.86 34.33
N LEU A 312 -35.60 42.40 35.20
CA LEU A 312 -36.02 40.99 35.25
C LEU A 312 -36.70 40.54 33.95
N ALA A 313 -37.52 41.42 33.35
CA ALA A 313 -38.17 41.15 32.08
C ALA A 313 -37.15 41.03 30.94
N GLU A 314 -36.12 41.88 30.93
CA GLU A 314 -35.02 41.83 29.98
C GLU A 314 -34.21 40.53 30.09
N ILE A 315 -33.77 40.16 31.30
CA ILE A 315 -33.06 38.90 31.56
C ILE A 315 -33.89 37.69 31.11
N SER A 316 -35.20 37.70 31.37
CA SER A 316 -36.10 36.62 30.93
C SER A 316 -36.20 36.54 29.41
N LEU A 317 -36.22 37.69 28.73
CA LEU A 317 -36.30 37.76 27.28
C LEU A 317 -34.99 37.27 26.64
N ASP A 318 -33.84 37.66 27.20
CA ASP A 318 -32.51 37.19 26.78
C ASP A 318 -32.36 35.68 26.96
N PHE A 319 -32.78 35.16 28.11
CA PHE A 319 -32.76 33.72 28.36
C PHE A 319 -33.66 32.94 27.39
N SER A 320 -34.85 33.46 27.07
CA SER A 320 -35.76 32.83 26.13
C SER A 320 -35.20 32.78 24.70
N MET A 321 -34.47 33.81 24.25
CA MET A 321 -33.84 33.80 22.92
C MET A 321 -32.72 32.76 22.82
N LEU A 322 -31.91 32.62 23.86
CA LEU A 322 -30.83 31.62 23.90
C LEU A 322 -31.40 30.18 23.87
N ALA A 323 -32.58 29.97 24.43
CA ALA A 323 -33.31 28.71 24.37
C ALA A 323 -33.92 28.40 22.98
N ALA A 324 -34.20 29.44 22.19
CA ALA A 324 -34.89 29.34 20.90
C ALA A 324 -33.95 29.19 19.69
N VAL A 325 -32.62 29.25 19.89
CA VAL A 325 -31.63 29.10 18.82
C VAL A 325 -31.83 27.76 18.08
N GLY A 326 -32.40 27.83 16.88
CA GLY A 326 -32.67 26.69 16.00
C GLY A 326 -34.16 26.37 15.73
N LEU A 327 -35.11 27.10 16.32
CA LEU A 327 -36.55 26.89 16.12
C LEU A 327 -37.23 27.96 15.26
N GLU A 328 -36.47 28.92 14.73
CA GLU A 328 -37.04 30.08 14.03
C GLU A 328 -37.00 29.94 12.52
N THR A 329 -38.10 30.35 11.88
CA THR A 329 -38.21 30.48 10.44
C THR A 329 -37.47 31.73 10.00
N LEU A 330 -36.44 31.55 9.17
CA LEU A 330 -35.80 32.66 8.46
C LEU A 330 -36.82 33.30 7.50
N GLU A 331 -36.92 34.62 7.51
CA GLU A 331 -37.73 35.41 6.58
C GLU A 331 -36.83 36.40 5.82
N GLU A 332 -37.27 36.84 4.63
CA GLU A 332 -36.59 37.91 3.90
C GLU A 332 -36.84 39.25 4.60
N VAL A 333 -35.77 39.85 5.13
CA VAL A 333 -35.81 41.13 5.84
C VAL A 333 -35.14 42.22 5.01
N ASN A 334 -35.85 43.31 4.71
CA ASN A 334 -35.25 44.52 4.16
C ASN A 334 -34.46 45.23 5.27
N TRP A 335 -33.17 44.97 5.31
CA TRP A 335 -32.28 45.42 6.38
C TRP A 335 -31.99 46.91 6.29
N SER A 336 -31.87 47.47 5.08
CA SER A 336 -31.72 48.91 4.87
C SER A 336 -32.90 49.69 5.47
N GLN A 337 -34.12 49.24 5.21
CA GLN A 337 -35.33 49.89 5.73
C GLN A 337 -35.41 49.76 7.25
N THR A 338 -35.21 48.55 7.79
CA THR A 338 -35.28 48.28 9.23
C THR A 338 -34.25 49.13 10.00
N THR A 339 -33.02 49.24 9.47
CA THR A 339 -31.97 50.05 10.07
C THR A 339 -32.33 51.54 10.08
N LYS A 340 -32.86 52.06 8.96
CA LYS A 340 -33.33 53.46 8.86
C LYS A 340 -34.46 53.76 9.84
N GLU A 341 -35.44 52.86 9.96
CA GLU A 341 -36.59 53.01 10.87
C GLU A 341 -36.15 53.08 12.34
N VAL A 342 -35.26 52.18 12.75
CA VAL A 342 -34.74 52.13 14.12
C VAL A 342 -33.87 53.34 14.44
N ALA A 343 -32.92 53.69 13.55
CA ALA A 343 -32.05 54.83 13.74
C ALA A 343 -32.83 56.15 13.88
N ALA A 344 -33.86 56.35 13.04
CA ALA A 344 -34.70 57.54 13.07
C ALA A 344 -35.46 57.72 14.39
N LEU A 345 -35.85 56.62 15.05
CA LEU A 345 -36.50 56.68 16.36
C LEU A 345 -35.55 57.22 17.44
N TYR A 346 -34.31 56.73 17.45
CA TYR A 346 -33.31 57.17 18.41
C TYR A 346 -32.85 58.61 18.14
N GLU A 347 -32.61 58.97 16.88
CA GLU A 347 -32.29 60.35 16.47
C GLU A 347 -33.32 61.36 17.00
N GLN A 348 -34.62 61.04 16.90
CA GLN A 348 -35.68 61.88 17.44
C GLN A 348 -35.70 61.95 18.96
N SER A 349 -35.35 60.87 19.65
CA SER A 349 -35.35 60.78 21.11
C SER A 349 -34.13 61.42 21.78
N THR A 350 -33.02 61.56 21.05
CA THR A 350 -31.75 62.11 21.54
C THR A 350 -31.20 63.21 20.63
N PRO A 351 -31.86 64.37 20.55
CA PRO A 351 -31.48 65.47 19.63
C PRO A 351 -30.13 66.12 19.96
N GLN A 352 -29.56 65.85 21.14
CA GLN A 352 -28.27 66.35 21.58
C GLN A 352 -27.06 65.59 20.99
N ILE A 353 -27.28 64.44 20.35
CA ILE A 353 -26.24 63.61 19.74
C ILE A 353 -26.15 63.94 18.24
N GLU A 354 -24.93 64.05 17.71
CA GLU A 354 -24.72 64.15 16.26
C GLU A 354 -24.87 62.78 15.60
N TRP A 355 -25.91 62.60 14.79
CA TRP A 355 -26.15 61.35 14.05
C TRP A 355 -25.61 61.44 12.62
N ARG A 356 -24.87 60.42 12.19
CA ARG A 356 -24.42 60.26 10.81
C ARG A 356 -24.88 58.93 10.25
N MET A 357 -25.67 58.95 9.18
CA MET A 357 -26.15 57.74 8.53
C MET A 357 -25.53 57.58 7.14
N SER A 358 -24.85 56.45 6.92
CA SER A 358 -24.29 56.05 5.63
C SER A 358 -24.92 54.74 5.17
N ILE A 359 -26.16 54.83 4.67
CA ILE A 359 -26.93 53.69 4.18
C ILE A 359 -27.35 53.99 2.74
N ALA A 360 -26.89 53.19 1.79
CA ALA A 360 -27.26 53.34 0.39
C ALA A 360 -28.78 53.21 0.19
N ASP A 361 -29.32 53.88 -0.83
CA ASP A 361 -30.76 53.79 -1.17
C ASP A 361 -31.16 52.48 -1.85
N VAL A 362 -30.18 51.62 -2.15
CA VAL A 362 -30.44 50.28 -2.65
C VAL A 362 -30.90 49.38 -1.49
N PRO A 363 -32.05 48.68 -1.61
CA PRO A 363 -32.50 47.74 -0.58
C PRO A 363 -31.51 46.58 -0.41
N VAL A 364 -31.02 46.40 0.82
CA VAL A 364 -30.26 45.21 1.22
C VAL A 364 -31.24 44.25 1.88
N VAL A 365 -31.44 43.08 1.27
CA VAL A 365 -32.33 42.03 1.77
C VAL A 365 -31.49 40.88 2.31
N ILE A 366 -31.80 40.41 3.53
CA ILE A 366 -31.11 39.30 4.19
C ILE A 366 -32.13 38.30 4.73
N ASP A 367 -31.74 37.02 4.81
CA ASP A 367 -32.52 35.99 5.47
C ASP A 367 -32.26 36.04 6.98
N GLY A 368 -33.30 36.27 7.79
CA GLY A 368 -33.15 36.39 9.24
C GLY A 368 -34.48 36.57 9.97
N SER A 369 -34.43 36.59 11.30
CA SER A 369 -35.57 36.97 12.14
C SER A 369 -35.60 38.49 12.30
N LYS A 370 -36.62 39.17 11.76
CA LYS A 370 -36.71 40.64 11.85
C LYS A 370 -36.70 41.12 13.30
N ALA A 371 -37.32 40.38 14.21
CA ALA A 371 -37.37 40.71 15.63
C ALA A 371 -35.96 40.68 16.26
N HIS A 372 -35.18 39.63 16.00
CA HIS A 372 -33.82 39.49 16.54
C HIS A 372 -32.85 40.50 15.97
N LEU A 373 -32.91 40.74 14.66
CA LEU A 373 -32.07 41.73 14.00
C LEU A 373 -32.36 43.14 14.52
N THR A 374 -33.64 43.52 14.60
CA THR A 374 -34.07 44.80 15.19
C THR A 374 -33.57 44.96 16.63
N ARG A 375 -33.66 43.91 17.44
CA ARG A 375 -33.19 43.93 18.83
C ARG A 375 -31.67 44.08 18.93
N ALA A 376 -30.91 43.34 18.11
CA ALA A 376 -29.46 43.46 18.06
C ALA A 376 -29.05 44.91 17.72
N LEU A 377 -29.72 45.52 16.74
CA LEU A 377 -29.50 46.92 16.38
C LEU A 377 -29.86 47.87 17.54
N ASN A 378 -31.01 47.69 18.20
CA ASN A 378 -31.38 48.48 19.38
C ASN A 378 -30.33 48.39 20.48
N ASN A 379 -29.80 47.20 20.75
CA ASN A 379 -28.77 47.00 21.78
C ASN A 379 -27.47 47.71 21.40
N LEU A 380 -27.04 47.62 20.14
CA LEU A 380 -25.84 48.35 19.66
C LEU A 380 -26.01 49.86 19.77
N ILE A 381 -27.17 50.40 19.36
CA ILE A 381 -27.46 51.84 19.44
C ILE A 381 -27.56 52.30 20.90
N THR A 382 -28.22 51.52 21.77
CA THR A 382 -28.34 51.86 23.20
C THR A 382 -26.96 51.88 23.87
N ASN A 383 -26.12 50.87 23.59
CA ASN A 383 -24.74 50.85 24.06
C ASN A 383 -23.93 52.05 23.58
N ALA A 384 -24.09 52.46 22.31
CA ALA A 384 -23.44 53.64 21.76
C ALA A 384 -23.89 54.93 22.46
N ILE A 385 -25.19 55.08 22.75
CA ILE A 385 -25.76 56.22 23.48
C ILE A 385 -25.19 56.28 24.91
N ASP A 386 -25.13 55.14 25.60
CA ASP A 386 -24.58 55.06 26.96
C ASP A 386 -23.09 55.40 26.99
N ALA A 387 -22.33 54.96 25.97
CA ALA A 387 -20.90 55.22 25.85
C ALA A 387 -20.58 56.71 25.67
N VAL A 388 -21.42 57.47 24.97
CA VAL A 388 -21.23 58.90 24.71
C VAL A 388 -21.88 59.82 25.75
N ALA A 389 -22.52 59.27 26.78
CA ALA A 389 -23.32 60.04 27.74
C ALA A 389 -22.57 61.17 28.46
N ASN A 390 -21.24 61.05 28.61
CA ASN A 390 -20.36 62.04 29.25
C ASN A 390 -19.44 62.78 28.26
N GLU A 391 -19.60 62.57 26.95
CA GLU A 391 -18.79 63.24 25.94
C GLU A 391 -19.28 64.68 25.69
N PRO A 392 -18.39 65.66 25.57
CA PRO A 392 -18.78 67.06 25.32
C PRO A 392 -19.36 67.28 23.92
N HIS A 393 -19.04 66.41 22.96
CA HIS A 393 -19.58 66.42 21.60
C HIS A 393 -19.95 64.98 21.19
N PRO A 394 -21.09 64.44 21.67
CA PRO A 394 -21.45 63.06 21.43
C PRO A 394 -21.83 62.85 19.95
N ALA A 395 -21.26 61.84 19.32
CA ALA A 395 -21.48 61.51 17.92
C ALA A 395 -21.63 60.00 17.72
N ILE A 396 -22.63 59.60 16.94
CA ILE A 396 -22.90 58.22 16.57
C ILE A 396 -23.05 58.12 15.05
N ALA A 397 -22.34 57.19 14.43
CA ALA A 397 -22.42 56.89 13.01
C ALA A 397 -22.96 55.47 12.77
N ILE A 398 -23.93 55.35 11.86
CA ILE A 398 -24.51 54.06 11.45
C ILE A 398 -24.27 53.88 9.96
N GLY A 399 -23.57 52.81 9.59
CA GLY A 399 -23.25 52.43 8.22
C GLY A 399 -23.88 51.09 7.84
N LEU A 400 -24.31 50.94 6.60
CA LEU A 400 -24.69 49.65 6.03
C LEU A 400 -24.13 49.51 4.62
N GLU A 401 -23.23 48.56 4.45
CA GLU A 401 -22.53 48.28 3.18
C GLU A 401 -22.70 46.81 2.78
N VAL A 402 -22.52 46.51 1.49
CA VAL A 402 -22.46 45.12 0.99
C VAL A 402 -21.01 44.83 0.61
N SER A 403 -20.43 43.82 1.24
CA SER A 403 -19.05 43.41 0.97
C SER A 403 -18.91 42.84 -0.44
N PRO A 404 -17.69 42.82 -1.01
CA PRO A 404 -17.43 42.19 -2.31
C PRO A 404 -17.81 40.70 -2.38
N GLU A 405 -17.93 40.03 -1.23
CA GLU A 405 -18.31 38.63 -1.08
C GLU A 405 -19.85 38.44 -1.01
N GLY A 406 -20.62 39.52 -1.12
CA GLY A 406 -22.09 39.48 -1.06
C GLY A 406 -22.67 39.46 0.36
N LYS A 407 -21.89 39.83 1.39
CA LYS A 407 -22.38 39.90 2.79
C LYS A 407 -22.78 41.32 3.16
N ALA A 408 -23.88 41.48 3.91
CA ALA A 408 -24.24 42.76 4.50
C ALA A 408 -23.37 43.05 5.74
N LEU A 409 -22.74 44.23 5.78
CA LEU A 409 -21.95 44.74 6.90
C LEU A 409 -22.66 45.95 7.49
N LEU A 410 -23.20 45.78 8.70
CA LEU A 410 -23.73 46.88 9.50
C LEU A 410 -22.65 47.34 10.48
N THR A 411 -22.43 48.65 10.54
CA THR A 411 -21.47 49.30 11.44
C THR A 411 -22.21 50.30 12.33
N VAL A 412 -21.93 50.27 13.63
CA VAL A 412 -22.35 51.30 14.60
C VAL A 412 -21.08 51.79 15.28
N GLU A 413 -20.75 53.07 15.08
CA GLU A 413 -19.57 53.73 15.62
C GLU A 413 -20.00 54.84 16.58
N ASP A 414 -19.32 54.92 17.73
CA ASP A 414 -19.48 55.99 18.71
C ASP A 414 -18.11 56.61 19.04
N ASN A 415 -18.12 57.81 19.62
CA ASN A 415 -16.91 58.50 20.10
C ASN A 415 -16.78 58.52 21.62
N GLY A 416 -17.37 57.54 22.30
CA GLY A 416 -17.43 57.45 23.76
C GLY A 416 -16.18 56.84 24.39
N ILE A 417 -16.34 56.40 25.65
CA ILE A 417 -15.25 55.93 26.51
C ILE A 417 -14.56 54.64 26.04
N GLY A 418 -15.16 53.92 25.08
CA GLY A 418 -14.69 52.62 24.59
C GLY A 418 -14.64 51.51 25.65
N ILE A 419 -14.04 50.39 25.29
CA ILE A 419 -13.83 49.24 26.20
C ILE A 419 -12.31 49.08 26.44
N PRO A 420 -11.85 48.99 27.70
CA PRO A 420 -10.44 48.72 28.03
C PRO A 420 -9.88 47.44 27.39
N GLU A 421 -8.58 47.42 27.02
CA GLU A 421 -7.92 46.27 26.37
C GLU A 421 -7.98 44.96 27.17
N ASP A 422 -8.13 45.01 28.50
CA ASP A 422 -8.28 43.82 29.34
C ASP A 422 -9.69 43.21 29.31
N LYS A 423 -10.64 43.88 28.65
CA LYS A 423 -12.04 43.50 28.51
C LYS A 423 -12.54 43.44 27.06
N GLN A 424 -11.69 43.77 26.09
CA GLN A 424 -11.89 43.45 24.67
C GLN A 424 -11.60 41.97 24.42
#